data_AF-A0A6N8V5H5-F1
#
_entry.id   AF-A0A6N8V5H5-F1
#
_cell.length_a   1.000
_cell.length_b   1.000
_cell.length_c   1.000
_cell.angle_alpha   90.00
_cell.angle_beta   90.00
_cell.angle_gamma   90.00
#
_symmetry.space_group_name_H-M   'P 1'
#
loop_
_entity.id
_entity.type
_entity.pdbx_description
1 polymer ?
#
loop_
_entity_poly.entity_id
_entity_poly.type
_entity_poly.pdbx_seq_one_letter_code
_entity_poly.pdbx_strand_id
1 'polypeptide(L)'
;MKETINPTESKSDPVEPSDEVVTKANELYWHSEESVNQLARELDLSKGMLYEILAPLPADAGCPSCDDGELSYPNRTARDRGFVSCATCGFEDEEDQVRALLELQDDLHATELGAPDDTAATRRPASSRDPAPHGAA
;
A
#
# COMPACT_ATOMS: atom_id res chain seq x y z
N MET A 1 -52.77 -34.58 -28.09
CA MET A 1 -52.62 -34.43 -26.63
C MET A 1 -51.19 -34.72 -26.28
N LYS A 2 -50.49 -33.72 -25.72
CA LYS A 2 -49.14 -33.69 -25.13
C LYS A 2 -48.32 -32.53 -25.72
N GLU A 3 -48.59 -31.33 -25.23
CA GLU A 3 -47.56 -30.31 -25.14
C GLU A 3 -47.27 -30.16 -23.65
N THR A 4 -46.19 -30.82 -23.22
CA THR A 4 -45.65 -30.66 -21.88
C THR A 4 -44.92 -29.33 -21.87
N ILE A 5 -45.59 -28.34 -21.30
CA ILE A 5 -45.05 -27.02 -20.99
C ILE A 5 -43.87 -27.25 -20.04
N ASN A 6 -42.63 -27.10 -20.52
CA ASN A 6 -41.48 -27.01 -19.63
C ASN A 6 -41.47 -25.60 -19.04
N PRO A 7 -41.46 -25.44 -17.71
CA PRO A 7 -41.43 -24.13 -17.10
C PRO A 7 -40.10 -23.47 -17.43
N THR A 8 -40.22 -22.22 -17.86
CA THR A 8 -39.18 -21.24 -18.06
C THR A 8 -38.19 -21.30 -16.89
N GLU A 9 -36.94 -21.64 -17.19
CA GLU A 9 -35.83 -21.33 -16.31
C GLU A 9 -35.89 -19.83 -16.04
N SER A 10 -36.40 -19.48 -14.85
CA SER A 10 -36.15 -18.18 -14.25
C SER A 10 -34.64 -18.13 -14.06
N LYS A 11 -33.96 -17.54 -15.05
CA LYS A 11 -32.65 -16.95 -14.84
C LYS A 11 -32.88 -15.91 -13.76
N SER A 12 -32.65 -16.27 -12.50
CA SER A 12 -32.50 -15.29 -11.45
C SER A 12 -31.46 -14.30 -11.96
N ASP A 13 -31.86 -13.04 -12.12
CA ASP A 13 -30.92 -11.97 -12.42
C ASP A 13 -29.71 -12.08 -11.47
N PRO A 14 -28.48 -11.78 -11.91
CA PRO A 14 -27.36 -11.67 -10.98
C PRO A 14 -27.71 -10.55 -10.01
N VAL A 15 -28.14 -10.94 -8.80
CA VAL A 15 -28.34 -10.01 -7.70
C VAL A 15 -26.95 -9.60 -7.27
N GLU A 16 -26.55 -8.40 -7.69
CA GLU A 16 -25.36 -7.73 -7.17
C GLU A 16 -25.50 -7.69 -5.63
N PRO A 17 -24.51 -8.19 -4.87
CA PRO A 17 -24.57 -8.19 -3.41
C PRO A 17 -24.62 -6.76 -2.90
N SER A 18 -25.42 -6.54 -1.87
CA SER A 18 -25.50 -5.23 -1.22
C SER A 18 -24.18 -4.87 -0.54
N ASP A 19 -23.93 -3.57 -0.33
CA ASP A 19 -22.76 -3.07 0.40
C ASP A 19 -22.61 -3.70 1.80
N GLU A 20 -23.73 -4.01 2.46
CA GLU A 20 -23.73 -4.71 3.75
C GLU A 20 -23.16 -6.13 3.63
N VAL A 21 -23.56 -6.87 2.59
CA VAL A 21 -23.04 -8.21 2.31
C VAL A 21 -21.56 -8.14 1.95
N VAL A 22 -21.15 -7.17 1.14
CA VAL A 22 -19.74 -6.96 0.76
C VAL A 22 -18.88 -6.66 1.99
N THR A 23 -19.34 -5.74 2.84
CA THR A 23 -18.65 -5.39 4.09
C THR A 23 -18.53 -6.60 5.01
N LYS A 24 -19.64 -7.34 5.18
CA LYS A 24 -19.66 -8.52 6.05
C LYS A 24 -18.79 -9.66 5.52
N ALA A 25 -18.77 -9.86 4.20
CA ALA A 25 -17.92 -10.83 3.53
C ALA A 25 -16.43 -10.55 3.81
N ASN A 26 -16.01 -9.29 3.66
CA ASN A 26 -14.63 -8.87 3.93
C ASN A 26 -14.26 -9.01 5.41
N GLU A 27 -15.15 -8.60 6.32
CA GLU A 27 -14.94 -8.76 7.76
C GLU A 27 -14.73 -10.23 8.13
N LEU A 28 -15.67 -11.11 7.71
CA LEU A 28 -15.59 -12.54 8.02
C LEU A 28 -14.37 -13.19 7.36
N TYR A 29 -14.07 -12.87 6.10
CA TYR A 29 -12.93 -13.44 5.40
C TYR A 29 -11.60 -13.12 6.08
N TRP A 30 -11.39 -11.87 6.53
CA TRP A 30 -10.11 -11.43 7.09
C TRP A 30 -9.97 -11.66 8.60
N HIS A 31 -11.08 -11.76 9.33
CA HIS A 31 -11.07 -11.87 10.80
C HIS A 31 -11.60 -13.20 11.34
N SER A 32 -12.12 -14.10 10.49
CA SER A 32 -12.53 -15.45 10.86
C SER A 32 -11.58 -16.51 10.30
N GLU A 33 -11.49 -17.64 10.98
CA GLU A 33 -10.82 -18.86 10.52
C GLU A 33 -11.73 -19.73 9.64
N GLU A 34 -12.96 -19.27 9.38
CA GLU A 34 -13.93 -20.02 8.60
C GLU A 34 -13.47 -20.26 7.16
N SER A 35 -13.83 -21.44 6.65
CA SER A 35 -13.55 -21.79 5.27
C SER A 35 -14.38 -20.91 4.31
N VAL A 36 -13.83 -20.61 3.13
CA VAL A 36 -14.55 -19.86 2.07
C VAL A 36 -15.88 -20.53 1.72
N ASN A 37 -15.95 -21.87 1.78
CA ASN A 37 -17.21 -22.62 1.61
C ASN A 37 -18.27 -22.25 2.65
N GLN A 38 -17.84 -22.10 3.90
CA GLN A 38 -18.73 -21.77 5.01
C GLN A 38 -19.25 -20.33 4.85
N LEU A 39 -18.35 -19.39 4.60
CA LEU A 39 -18.69 -17.97 4.38
C LEU A 39 -19.65 -17.79 3.20
N ALA A 40 -19.37 -18.43 2.07
CA ALA A 40 -20.25 -18.36 0.90
C ALA A 40 -21.66 -18.88 1.21
N ARG A 41 -21.79 -19.96 1.98
CA ARG A 41 -23.10 -20.48 2.40
C ARG A 41 -23.83 -19.56 3.37
N GLU A 42 -23.12 -18.98 4.33
CA GLU A 42 -23.71 -18.08 5.32
C GLU A 42 -24.24 -16.79 4.70
N LEU A 43 -23.54 -16.28 3.69
CA LEU A 43 -23.91 -15.05 2.98
C LEU A 43 -24.84 -15.30 1.78
N ASP A 44 -25.27 -16.54 1.56
CA ASP A 44 -26.04 -16.98 0.38
C ASP A 44 -25.40 -16.58 -0.97
N LEU A 45 -24.06 -16.61 -1.01
CA LEU A 45 -23.25 -16.28 -2.18
C LEU A 45 -22.70 -17.52 -2.85
N SER A 46 -22.49 -17.43 -4.16
CA SER A 46 -21.60 -18.37 -4.84
C SER A 46 -20.15 -18.10 -4.42
N LYS A 47 -19.30 -19.14 -4.44
CA LYS A 47 -17.86 -18.95 -4.15
C LYS A 47 -17.20 -17.98 -5.11
N GLY A 48 -17.58 -18.02 -6.39
CA GLY A 48 -17.06 -17.10 -7.42
C GLY A 48 -17.40 -15.67 -7.05
N MET A 49 -18.68 -15.41 -6.76
CA MET A 49 -19.15 -14.09 -6.32
C MET A 49 -18.41 -13.62 -5.06
N LEU A 50 -18.20 -14.51 -4.09
CA LEU A 50 -17.46 -14.18 -2.88
C LEU A 50 -16.03 -13.70 -3.22
N TYR A 51 -15.30 -14.39 -4.10
CA TYR A 51 -13.97 -13.93 -4.52
C TYR A 51 -13.99 -12.63 -5.31
N GLU A 52 -15.06 -12.33 -6.04
CA GLU A 52 -15.21 -11.09 -6.81
C GLU A 52 -15.41 -9.86 -5.92
N ILE A 53 -16.04 -10.02 -4.75
CA ILE A 53 -16.33 -8.92 -3.82
C ILE A 53 -15.32 -8.77 -2.67
N LEU A 54 -14.37 -9.71 -2.55
CA LEU A 54 -13.33 -9.63 -1.54
C LEU A 54 -12.29 -8.58 -1.94
N ALA A 55 -12.10 -7.60 -1.06
CA ALA A 55 -11.07 -6.60 -1.17
C ALA A 55 -9.76 -7.13 -0.54
N PRO A 56 -8.61 -6.84 -1.16
CA PRO A 56 -7.30 -7.04 -0.54
C PRO A 56 -7.19 -6.29 0.80
N LEU A 57 -6.44 -6.84 1.75
CA LEU A 57 -6.19 -6.19 3.04
C LEU A 57 -4.97 -5.26 2.93
N PRO A 58 -5.06 -3.96 3.26
CA PRO A 58 -3.90 -3.06 3.21
C PRO A 58 -2.81 -3.51 4.20
N ALA A 59 -1.54 -3.33 3.82
CA ALA A 59 -0.36 -3.72 4.60
C ALA A 59 0.34 -2.53 5.28
N ASP A 60 -0.31 -1.35 5.32
CA ASP A 60 0.23 -0.11 5.91
C ASP A 60 1.63 0.27 5.37
N ALA A 61 1.94 -0.11 4.12
CA ALA A 61 3.23 0.14 3.48
C ALA A 61 3.05 0.61 2.03
N GLY A 62 3.84 1.61 1.63
CA GLY A 62 3.89 2.09 0.25
C GLY A 62 4.70 1.15 -0.65
N CYS A 63 4.40 1.13 -1.94
CA CYS A 63 5.13 0.33 -2.91
C CYS A 63 6.47 1.00 -3.27
N PRO A 64 7.62 0.37 -2.99
CA PRO A 64 8.95 0.93 -3.28
C PRO A 64 9.28 0.97 -4.78
N SER A 65 8.44 0.37 -5.62
CA SER A 65 8.68 0.28 -7.07
C SER A 65 7.99 1.38 -7.88
N CYS A 66 6.86 1.92 -7.41
CA CYS A 66 6.08 2.89 -8.17
C CYS A 66 5.69 4.14 -7.38
N ASP A 67 5.98 4.19 -6.07
CA ASP A 67 5.74 5.31 -5.14
C ASP A 67 4.25 5.73 -4.94
N ASP A 68 3.38 5.46 -5.91
CA ASP A 68 1.97 5.83 -5.93
C ASP A 68 1.02 4.71 -5.47
N GLY A 69 1.52 3.49 -5.30
CA GLY A 69 0.73 2.31 -4.95
C GLY A 69 0.83 1.96 -3.47
N GLU A 70 -0.27 1.52 -2.86
CA GLU A 70 -0.25 0.89 -1.54
C GLU A 70 -0.10 -0.63 -1.68
N LEU A 71 0.65 -1.23 -0.76
CA LEU A 71 0.82 -2.67 -0.67
C LEU A 71 -0.35 -3.29 0.10
N SER A 72 -0.82 -4.42 -0.39
CA SER A 72 -1.94 -5.14 0.20
C SER A 72 -1.70 -6.65 0.15
N TYR A 73 -2.32 -7.39 1.05
CA TYR A 73 -2.36 -8.84 1.02
C TYR A 73 -3.51 -9.28 0.12
N PRO A 74 -3.24 -10.03 -0.97
CA PRO A 74 -4.28 -10.46 -1.90
C PRO A 74 -5.18 -11.57 -1.34
N ASN A 75 -4.74 -12.31 -0.33
CA ASN A 75 -5.51 -13.36 0.33
C ASN A 75 -4.93 -13.68 1.73
N ARG A 76 -5.67 -14.47 2.52
CA ARG A 76 -5.22 -14.91 3.87
C ARG A 76 -3.87 -15.63 3.87
N THR A 77 -3.62 -16.52 2.90
CA THR A 77 -2.34 -17.24 2.83
C THR A 77 -1.17 -16.28 2.60
N ALA A 78 -1.37 -15.24 1.79
CA ALA A 78 -0.36 -14.21 1.57
C ALA A 78 -0.10 -13.42 2.85
N ARG A 79 -1.16 -13.02 3.57
CA ARG A 79 -1.04 -12.40 4.91
C ARG A 79 -0.28 -13.29 5.90
N ASP A 80 -0.61 -14.57 5.99
CA ASP A 80 0.03 -15.51 6.91
C ASP A 80 1.52 -15.74 6.60
N ARG A 81 1.91 -15.52 5.34
CA ARG A 81 3.30 -15.61 4.86
C ARG A 81 4.03 -14.26 4.85
N GLY A 82 3.33 -13.17 5.16
CA GLY A 82 3.88 -11.82 4.99
C GLY A 82 4.20 -11.48 3.54
N PHE A 83 3.38 -11.90 2.57
CA PHE A 83 3.57 -11.61 1.16
C PHE A 83 2.59 -10.55 0.68
N VAL A 84 3.11 -9.44 0.15
CA VAL A 84 2.34 -8.27 -0.24
C VAL A 84 2.42 -8.02 -1.74
N SER A 85 1.36 -7.42 -2.31
CA SER A 85 1.31 -7.04 -3.71
C SER A 85 0.77 -5.63 -3.92
N CYS A 86 1.26 -4.98 -4.99
CA CYS A 86 0.81 -3.67 -5.44
C CYS A 86 -0.17 -3.83 -6.61
N ALA A 87 -1.39 -3.33 -6.45
CA ALA A 87 -2.40 -3.34 -7.52
C ALA A 87 -2.06 -2.39 -8.70
N THR A 88 -1.21 -1.38 -8.47
CA THR A 88 -0.87 -0.35 -9.47
C THR A 88 0.18 -0.83 -10.46
N CYS A 89 1.29 -1.39 -9.98
CA CYS A 89 2.42 -1.79 -10.83
C CYS A 89 2.64 -3.31 -10.91
N GLY A 90 1.93 -4.10 -10.11
CA GLY A 90 2.10 -5.56 -10.05
C GLY A 90 3.36 -6.01 -9.30
N PHE A 91 3.95 -5.14 -8.47
CA PHE A 91 5.05 -5.51 -7.58
C PHE A 91 4.56 -6.54 -6.55
N GLU A 92 5.37 -7.55 -6.27
CA GLU A 92 5.06 -8.63 -5.33
C GLU A 92 6.33 -9.06 -4.59
N ASP A 93 6.35 -9.00 -3.26
CA ASP A 93 7.49 -9.43 -2.45
C ASP A 93 7.08 -9.73 -0.99
N GLU A 94 8.02 -10.21 -0.18
CA GLU A 94 7.83 -10.37 1.26
C GLU A 94 7.85 -8.99 1.96
N GLU A 95 6.92 -8.78 2.88
CA GLU A 95 6.76 -7.55 3.66
C GLU A 95 8.05 -7.16 4.38
N ASP A 96 8.77 -8.12 4.96
CA ASP A 96 10.05 -7.88 5.63
C ASP A 96 11.11 -7.36 4.64
N GLN A 97 11.14 -7.88 3.41
CA GLN A 97 12.06 -7.41 2.37
C GLN A 97 11.69 -6.00 1.89
N VAL A 98 10.39 -5.74 1.70
CA VAL A 98 9.88 -4.40 1.37
C VAL A 98 10.25 -3.40 2.46
N ARG A 99 10.02 -3.75 3.72
CA ARG A 99 10.33 -2.88 4.86
C ARG A 99 11.82 -2.56 4.92
N ALA A 100 12.67 -3.56 4.78
CA ALA A 100 14.11 -3.35 4.71
C ALA A 100 14.52 -2.46 3.53
N LEU A 101 13.86 -2.60 2.37
CA LEU A 101 14.13 -1.76 1.21
C LEU A 101 13.73 -0.30 1.44
N LEU A 102 12.56 -0.07 2.06
CA LEU A 102 12.08 1.27 2.41
C LEU A 102 13.01 1.95 3.42
N GLU A 103 13.43 1.23 4.46
CA GLU A 103 14.40 1.74 5.45
C GLU A 103 15.72 2.20 4.78
N LEU A 104 16.23 1.42 3.82
CA LEU A 104 17.42 1.79 3.04
C LEU A 104 17.18 3.01 2.13
N GLN A 105 15.98 3.15 1.57
CA GLN A 105 15.62 4.31 0.75
C GLN A 105 15.58 5.60 1.57
N ASP A 106 15.02 5.55 2.79
CA ASP A 106 15.00 6.68 3.72
C ASP A 106 16.42 7.13 4.11
N ASP A 107 17.33 6.20 4.43
CA ASP A 107 18.72 6.51 4.77
C ASP A 107 19.47 7.21 3.62
N LEU A 108 19.26 6.75 2.38
CA LEU A 108 19.87 7.37 1.19
C LEU A 108 19.30 8.77 0.93
N HIS A 109 18.00 8.97 1.13
CA HIS A 109 17.37 10.27 0.95
C HIS A 109 17.82 11.29 2.02
N ALA A 110 18.04 10.85 3.25
CA ALA A 110 18.56 11.69 4.33
C ALA A 110 19.98 12.23 4.02
N THR A 111 20.81 11.48 3.28
CA THR A 111 22.13 11.96 2.85
C THR A 111 22.10 13.00 1.73
N GLU A 112 21.05 13.04 0.89
CA GLU A 112 20.97 13.99 -0.23
C GLU A 112 20.33 15.34 0.15
N LEU A 113 19.53 15.41 1.22
CA LEU A 113 18.86 16.66 1.64
C LEU A 113 19.64 17.53 2.65
N GLY A 114 20.94 17.24 2.83
CA GLY A 114 21.89 18.19 3.41
C GLY A 114 22.40 17.81 4.79
N ALA A 115 23.67 17.44 4.85
CA ALA A 115 24.50 17.93 5.94
C ALA A 115 24.33 19.47 5.97
N PRO A 116 23.94 20.11 7.08
CA PRO A 116 24.06 21.55 7.17
C PRO A 116 25.52 21.91 6.99
N ASP A 117 25.84 22.58 5.87
CA ASP A 117 27.14 23.18 5.60
C ASP A 117 27.39 24.28 6.63
N ASP A 118 27.90 23.90 7.79
CA ASP A 118 28.42 24.79 8.82
C ASP A 118 29.82 25.31 8.41
N THR A 119 29.96 25.79 7.16
CA THR A 119 31.18 26.44 6.66
C THR A 119 30.91 27.85 6.14
N ALA A 120 30.11 28.62 6.88
CA ALA A 120 29.96 30.06 6.69
C ALA A 120 30.60 30.87 7.83
N ALA A 121 31.88 30.64 8.17
CA ALA A 121 32.59 31.50 9.13
C ALA A 121 34.10 31.65 8.86
N THR A 122 34.52 32.03 7.65
CA THR A 122 35.81 32.72 7.49
C THR A 122 35.81 33.70 6.31
N ARG A 123 34.94 34.72 6.34
CA ARG A 123 35.23 35.96 5.60
C ARG A 123 36.10 36.86 6.45
N ARG A 124 37.40 36.85 6.16
CA ARG A 124 38.35 37.91 6.56
C ARG A 124 37.85 39.24 5.99
N PRO A 125 37.67 40.31 6.77
CA PRO A 125 37.77 41.64 6.21
C PRO A 125 39.24 42.00 6.02
N ALA A 126 39.58 42.34 4.79
CA ALA A 126 40.81 43.05 4.44
C ALA A 126 40.73 44.50 4.95
N SER A 127 41.91 45.12 5.04
CA SER A 127 42.17 46.56 5.19
C SER A 127 42.23 47.18 6.58
N SER A 128 43.47 47.34 7.05
CA SER A 128 43.98 48.68 7.40
C SER A 128 45.52 48.69 7.35
N ARG A 129 46.06 49.04 6.17
CA ARG A 129 47.37 49.68 6.06
C ARG A 129 47.13 51.18 6.28
N ASP A 130 47.76 51.75 7.29
CA ASP A 130 48.70 52.89 7.16
C ASP A 130 49.22 53.34 8.55
N PRO A 131 50.55 53.38 8.75
CA PRO A 131 51.16 54.22 9.77
C PRO A 131 51.88 55.41 9.13
N ALA A 132 51.51 56.63 9.50
CA ALA A 132 52.33 57.82 9.30
C ALA A 132 52.19 58.79 10.48
N PRO A 133 53.25 59.03 11.27
CA PRO A 133 53.38 60.26 12.02
C PRO A 133 54.12 61.31 11.20
N HIS A 134 53.44 62.43 10.96
CA HIS A 134 54.03 63.69 10.49
C HIS A 134 55.12 64.16 11.47
N GLY A 135 56.24 64.64 10.93
CA GLY A 135 57.28 65.30 11.70
C GLY A 135 57.00 66.79 11.96
N ALA A 136 57.91 67.35 12.77
CA ALA A 136 58.25 68.76 12.97
C ALA A 136 57.40 69.60 13.95
N ALA A 137 58.00 69.85 15.13
CA ALA A 137 58.32 71.20 15.60
C ALA A 137 59.65 71.15 16.37
#